data_AF-A0A920KA96-F1
#
_entry.id   AF-A0A920KA96-F1
#
_cell.length_a   1.000
_cell.length_b   1.000
_cell.length_c   1.000
_cell.angle_alpha   90.00
_cell.angle_beta   90.00
_cell.angle_gamma   90.00
#
_symmetry.space_group_name_H-M   'P 1'
#
loop_
_entity.id
_entity.type
_entity.pdbx_description
1 polymer ?
#
loop_
_entity_poly.entity_id
_entity_poly.type
_entity_poly.pdbx_seq_one_letter_code
_entity_poly.pdbx_strand_id
1 'polypeptide(L)'
;MSGIDAYKKALNQTGSSRNAEYRLLAQVTAALIDAQETAGDMKKNPTKMQKIAEALNWNNEVWSAFMEDCRSENNKLPEKLRGGILSLGLWVGKETQAAMNGDVSLDALISV
;
A
#
# COMPACT_ATOMS: atom_id res chain seq x y z
N MET A 1 -3.44 -32.74 -22.22
CA MET A 1 -2.79 -31.49 -21.76
C MET A 1 -2.09 -31.79 -20.45
N SER A 2 -0.77 -31.72 -20.45
CA SER A 2 0.09 -32.25 -19.37
C SER A 2 0.04 -31.35 -18.13
N GLY A 3 0.08 -31.94 -16.92
CA GLY A 3 0.09 -31.20 -15.65
C GLY A 3 1.27 -30.21 -15.51
N ILE A 4 2.33 -30.37 -16.32
CA ILE A 4 3.47 -29.45 -16.37
C ILE A 4 3.06 -28.08 -16.95
N ASP A 5 2.14 -28.04 -17.92
CA ASP A 5 1.67 -26.79 -18.53
C ASP A 5 0.77 -26.00 -17.58
N ALA A 6 -0.05 -26.69 -16.78
CA ALA A 6 -0.88 -26.09 -15.74
C ALA A 6 -0.02 -25.52 -14.59
N TYR A 7 1.03 -26.23 -14.18
CA TYR A 7 1.95 -25.78 -13.15
C TYR A 7 2.75 -24.54 -13.58
N LYS A 8 3.29 -24.53 -14.79
CA LYS A 8 3.98 -23.35 -15.35
C LYS A 8 3.06 -22.13 -15.47
N LYS A 9 1.81 -22.33 -15.87
CA LYS A 9 0.81 -21.26 -15.97
C LYS A 9 0.47 -20.67 -14.60
N ALA A 10 0.27 -21.50 -13.58
CA ALA A 10 0.03 -21.04 -12.21
C ALA A 10 1.21 -20.25 -11.65
N LEU A 11 2.44 -20.76 -11.82
CA LEU A 11 3.66 -20.06 -11.39
C LEU A 11 3.83 -18.69 -12.08
N ASN A 12 3.62 -18.62 -13.39
CA ASN A 12 3.74 -17.36 -14.14
C ASN A 12 2.64 -16.37 -13.75
N GLN A 13 1.41 -16.83 -13.49
CA GLN A 13 0.33 -15.98 -13.01
C GLN A 13 0.61 -15.43 -11.61
N THR A 14 1.07 -16.28 -10.68
CA THR A 14 1.44 -15.84 -9.32
C THR A 14 2.64 -14.90 -9.33
N GLY A 15 3.65 -15.16 -10.16
CA GLY A 15 4.80 -14.27 -10.35
C GLY A 15 4.40 -12.92 -10.95
N SER A 16 3.49 -12.92 -11.94
CA SER A 16 2.93 -11.69 -12.51
C SER A 16 2.12 -10.88 -11.49
N SER A 17 1.32 -11.54 -10.65
CA SER A 17 0.56 -10.88 -9.57
C SER A 17 1.49 -10.24 -8.54
N ARG A 18 2.48 -11.00 -8.06
CA ARG A 18 3.45 -10.50 -7.08
C ARG A 18 4.27 -9.33 -7.62
N ASN A 19 4.66 -9.38 -8.89
CA ASN A 19 5.34 -8.27 -9.54
C ASN A 19 4.44 -7.04 -9.67
N ALA A 20 3.14 -7.22 -9.90
CA ALA A 20 2.18 -6.13 -9.93
C ALA A 20 2.00 -5.49 -8.53
N GLU A 21 1.82 -6.30 -7.49
CA GLU A 21 1.74 -5.85 -6.09
C GLU A 21 3.00 -5.09 -5.66
N TYR A 22 4.19 -5.62 -5.97
CA TYR A 22 5.46 -4.95 -5.70
C TYR A 22 5.57 -3.60 -6.40
N ARG A 23 5.19 -3.53 -7.69
CA ARG A 23 5.21 -2.28 -8.45
C ARG A 23 4.22 -1.26 -7.89
N LEU A 24 3.02 -1.70 -7.49
CA LEU A 24 2.01 -0.83 -6.90
C LEU A 24 2.52 -0.23 -5.58
N LEU A 25 3.09 -1.05 -4.71
CA LEU A 25 3.73 -0.59 -3.47
C LEU A 25 4.87 0.40 -3.75
N ALA A 26 5.77 0.09 -4.68
CA ALA A 26 6.87 0.99 -5.04
C ALA A 26 6.37 2.34 -5.58
N GLN A 27 5.29 2.34 -6.35
CA GLN A 27 4.71 3.58 -6.89
C GLN A 27 4.07 4.43 -5.80
N VAL A 28 3.34 3.83 -4.86
CA VAL A 28 2.70 4.59 -3.79
C VAL A 28 3.74 5.11 -2.78
N THR A 29 4.78 4.34 -2.46
CA THR A 29 5.92 4.82 -1.66
C THR A 29 6.62 6.01 -2.35
N ALA A 30 6.84 5.94 -3.66
CA ALA A 30 7.42 7.05 -4.42
C ALA A 30 6.53 8.30 -4.39
N ALA A 31 5.21 8.15 -4.46
CA ALA A 31 4.27 9.27 -4.34
C ALA A 31 4.29 9.90 -2.93
N LEU A 32 4.41 9.09 -1.87
CA LEU A 32 4.59 9.59 -0.50
C LEU A 32 5.88 10.39 -0.35
N ILE A 33 6.99 9.91 -0.94
CA ILE A 33 8.28 10.61 -0.95
C ILE A 33 8.15 11.96 -1.69
N ASP A 34 7.60 11.98 -2.92
CA ASP A 34 7.40 13.24 -3.68
C ASP A 34 6.54 14.26 -2.90
N ALA A 35 5.47 13.77 -2.27
CA ALA A 35 4.59 14.60 -1.45
C ALA A 35 5.30 15.19 -0.22
N GLN A 36 6.18 14.42 0.42
CA GLN A 36 6.98 14.86 1.56
C GLN A 36 8.02 15.91 1.15
N GLU A 37 8.75 15.66 0.05
CA GLU A 37 9.84 16.51 -0.45
C GLU A 37 9.36 17.83 -1.07
N THR A 38 8.10 17.90 -1.52
CA THR A 38 7.52 19.13 -2.05
C THR A 38 7.65 20.26 -1.02
N ALA A 39 8.40 21.32 -1.34
CA ALA A 39 8.77 22.38 -0.40
C ALA A 39 7.56 23.13 0.19
N GLY A 40 7.62 23.44 1.49
CA GLY A 40 6.63 24.28 2.19
C GLY A 40 6.04 23.64 3.45
N ASP A 41 5.39 24.45 4.27
CA ASP A 41 4.56 23.98 5.39
C ASP A 41 3.18 23.58 4.83
N MET A 42 2.75 22.35 5.09
CA MET A 42 1.44 21.83 4.67
C MET A 42 0.31 22.78 5.07
N LYS A 43 0.39 23.40 6.25
CA LYS A 43 -0.65 24.29 6.79
C LYS A 43 -0.73 25.64 6.07
N LYS A 44 0.31 25.99 5.29
CA LYS A 44 0.44 27.30 4.63
C LYS A 44 0.47 27.21 3.11
N ASN A 45 0.51 26.01 2.55
CA ASN A 45 0.58 25.78 1.12
C ASN A 45 -0.53 24.79 0.69
N PRO A 46 -1.65 25.29 0.14
CA PRO A 46 -2.76 24.45 -0.34
C PRO A 46 -2.35 23.40 -1.36
N THR A 47 -1.39 23.71 -2.25
CA THR A 47 -0.88 22.76 -3.25
C THR A 47 -0.10 21.62 -2.59
N LYS A 48 0.70 21.91 -1.56
CA LYS A 48 1.39 20.88 -0.78
C LYS A 48 0.40 20.01 -0.02
N MET A 49 -0.60 20.62 0.62
CA MET A 49 -1.66 19.90 1.33
C MET A 49 -2.40 18.95 0.39
N GLN A 50 -2.76 19.40 -0.81
CA GLN A 50 -3.40 18.57 -1.82
C GLN A 50 -2.53 17.37 -2.21
N LYS A 51 -1.25 17.58 -2.54
CA LYS A 51 -0.34 16.48 -2.90
C LYS A 51 -0.20 15.43 -1.78
N ILE A 52 -0.05 15.88 -0.54
CA ILE A 52 0.03 14.95 0.60
C ILE A 52 -1.29 14.20 0.77
N ALA A 53 -2.43 14.89 0.66
CA ALA A 53 -3.73 14.25 0.77
C ALA A 53 -3.96 13.20 -0.31
N GLU A 54 -3.56 13.48 -1.56
CA GLU A 54 -3.65 12.53 -2.68
C GLU A 54 -2.76 11.30 -2.45
N ALA A 55 -1.50 11.49 -2.05
CA ALA A 55 -0.59 10.38 -1.77
C ALA A 55 -1.04 9.52 -0.58
N LEU A 56 -1.50 10.15 0.49
CA LEU A 56 -2.05 9.48 1.67
C LEU A 56 -3.33 8.70 1.34
N ASN A 57 -4.24 9.29 0.55
CA ASN A 57 -5.46 8.60 0.11
C ASN A 57 -5.12 7.37 -0.72
N TRP A 58 -4.21 7.51 -1.69
CA TRP A 58 -3.80 6.38 -2.53
C TRP A 58 -3.16 5.25 -1.71
N ASN A 59 -2.27 5.59 -0.76
CA ASN A 59 -1.69 4.61 0.16
C ASN A 59 -2.78 3.87 0.95
N ASN A 60 -3.75 4.60 1.50
CA ASN A 60 -4.84 4.01 2.26
C ASN A 60 -5.75 3.11 1.39
N GLU A 61 -6.01 3.46 0.14
CA GLU A 61 -6.76 2.64 -0.81
C GLU A 61 -6.05 1.33 -1.12
N VAL A 62 -4.73 1.38 -1.39
CA VAL A 62 -3.91 0.19 -1.66
C VAL A 62 -3.95 -0.77 -0.47
N TRP A 63 -3.71 -0.27 0.74
CA TRP A 63 -3.75 -1.10 1.95
C TRP A 63 -5.16 -1.62 2.26
N SER A 64 -6.21 -0.83 1.98
CA SER A 64 -7.58 -1.28 2.13
C SER A 64 -7.93 -2.44 1.20
N ALA A 65 -7.48 -2.37 -0.06
CA ALA A 65 -7.65 -3.47 -1.03
C ALA A 65 -6.91 -4.74 -0.58
N PHE A 66 -5.67 -4.61 -0.08
CA PHE A 66 -4.94 -5.76 0.47
C PHE A 66 -5.62 -6.37 1.69
N MET A 67 -6.16 -5.53 2.58
CA MET A 67 -6.92 -6.01 3.73
C MET A 67 -8.22 -6.72 3.30
N GLU A 68 -8.94 -6.19 2.32
CA GLU A 68 -10.15 -6.82 1.79
C GLU A 68 -9.85 -8.18 1.17
N ASP A 69 -8.81 -8.27 0.32
CA ASP A 69 -8.37 -9.54 -0.24
C ASP A 69 -7.94 -10.52 0.86
N CYS A 70 -7.21 -10.06 1.87
CA CYS A 70 -6.81 -10.89 3.01
C CYS A 70 -7.98 -11.32 3.91
N ARG A 71 -9.13 -10.63 3.89
CA ARG A 71 -10.35 -11.05 4.62
C ARG A 71 -11.15 -12.10 3.85
N SER A 72 -11.00 -12.17 2.53
CA SER A 72 -11.69 -13.15 1.71
C SER A 72 -11.37 -14.58 2.11
N GLU A 73 -12.40 -15.43 2.20
CA GLU A 73 -12.25 -16.88 2.44
C GLU A 73 -11.53 -17.58 1.28
N ASN A 74 -11.53 -16.97 0.09
CA ASN A 74 -10.83 -17.48 -1.09
C ASN A 74 -9.34 -17.11 -1.15
N ASN A 75 -8.85 -16.34 -0.17
CA ASN A 75 -7.45 -15.95 -0.12
C ASN A 75 -6.55 -17.17 0.17
N LYS A 76 -5.53 -17.36 -0.68
CA LYS A 76 -4.65 -18.54 -0.62
C LYS A 76 -3.40 -18.33 0.23
N LEU A 77 -3.22 -17.17 0.84
CA LEU A 77 -2.09 -16.88 1.70
C LEU A 77 -2.23 -17.62 3.05
N PRO A 78 -1.10 -18.04 3.67
CA PRO A 78 -1.12 -18.60 5.01
C PRO A 78 -1.76 -17.64 6.02
N GLU A 79 -2.51 -18.18 6.98
CA GLU A 79 -3.23 -17.39 8.01
C GLU A 79 -2.33 -16.38 8.72
N LYS A 80 -1.12 -16.80 9.12
CA LYS A 80 -0.14 -15.92 9.75
C LYS A 80 0.24 -14.72 8.88
N LEU A 81 0.39 -14.93 7.57
CA LEU A 81 0.74 -13.87 6.62
C LEU A 81 -0.43 -12.90 6.43
N ARG A 82 -1.66 -13.43 6.27
CA ARG A 82 -2.88 -12.63 6.23
C ARG A 82 -3.02 -11.76 7.48
N GLY A 83 -2.82 -12.36 8.66
CA GLY A 83 -2.83 -11.64 9.93
C GLY A 83 -1.83 -10.48 9.96
N GLY A 84 -0.59 -10.71 9.49
CA GLY A 84 0.43 -9.67 9.39
C GLY A 84 0.02 -8.51 8.46
N ILE A 85 -0.50 -8.81 7.26
CA ILE A 85 -0.98 -7.80 6.31
C ILE A 85 -2.15 -7.00 6.91
N LEU A 86 -3.09 -7.67 7.58
CA LEU A 86 -4.22 -7.00 8.25
C LEU A 86 -3.75 -6.08 9.38
N SER A 87 -2.79 -6.53 10.21
CA SER A 87 -2.21 -5.69 11.26
C SER A 87 -1.50 -4.46 10.70
N LEU A 88 -0.73 -4.62 9.63
CA LEU A 88 -0.06 -3.50 8.94
C LEU A 88 -1.08 -2.54 8.33
N GLY A 89 -2.09 -3.03 7.61
CA GLY A 89 -3.12 -2.18 7.01
C GLY A 89 -3.92 -1.38 8.05
N LEU A 90 -4.21 -1.97 9.23
CA LEU A 90 -4.83 -1.26 10.34
C LEU A 90 -3.92 -0.17 10.92
N TRP A 91 -2.62 -0.43 11.03
CA TRP A 91 -1.65 0.57 11.48
C TRP A 91 -1.51 1.70 10.45
N VAL A 92 -1.37 1.37 9.17
CA VAL A 92 -1.30 2.34 8.06
C VAL A 92 -2.54 3.25 8.04
N GLY A 93 -3.74 2.69 8.21
CA GLY A 93 -4.96 3.49 8.27
C GLY A 93 -4.93 4.54 9.39
N LYS A 94 -4.43 4.18 10.59
CA LYS A 94 -4.27 5.11 11.71
C LYS A 94 -3.20 6.17 11.44
N GLU A 95 -2.05 5.74 10.94
CA GLU A 95 -0.92 6.62 10.65
C GLU A 95 -1.27 7.61 9.53
N THR A 96 -2.03 7.18 8.53
CA THR A 96 -2.54 8.04 7.44
C THR A 96 -3.42 9.15 8.00
N GLN A 97 -4.32 8.85 8.94
CA GLN A 97 -5.17 9.86 9.57
C GLN A 97 -4.36 10.86 10.40
N ALA A 98 -3.38 10.38 11.17
CA ALA A 98 -2.47 11.25 11.92
C ALA A 98 -1.63 12.15 10.99
N ALA A 99 -1.13 11.62 9.87
CA ALA A 99 -0.37 12.38 8.89
C ALA A 99 -1.24 13.44 8.20
N MET A 100 -2.50 13.12 7.90
CA MET A 100 -3.46 14.07 7.32
C MET A 100 -3.75 15.25 8.25
N ASN A 101 -3.80 15.02 9.56
CA ASN A 101 -3.94 16.08 10.57
C ASN A 101 -2.65 16.90 10.76
N GLY A 102 -1.53 16.44 10.21
CA GLY A 102 -0.20 17.01 10.42
C GLY A 102 0.39 16.70 11.79
N ASP A 103 -0.07 15.61 12.44
CA ASP A 103 0.41 15.18 13.75
C ASP A 103 1.71 14.35 13.65
N VAL A 104 1.94 13.69 12.50
CA VAL A 104 3.12 12.88 12.20
C VAL A 104 3.66 13.17 10.79
N SER A 105 4.93 12.85 10.56
CA SER A 105 5.53 12.88 9.22
C SER A 105 5.16 11.63 8.40
N LEU A 106 5.46 11.66 7.10
CA LEU A 106 5.23 10.52 6.20
C LEU A 106 6.31 9.43 6.32
N ASP A 107 7.36 9.65 7.13
CA ASP A 107 8.54 8.76 7.21
C ASP A 107 8.15 7.32 7.59
N ALA A 108 7.23 7.18 8.56
CA ALA A 108 6.78 5.87 9.02
C ALA A 108 6.04 5.13 7.89
N LEU A 109 5.17 5.82 7.15
CA LEU A 109 4.43 5.26 6.02
C LEU A 109 5.35 4.89 4.85
N ILE A 110 6.43 5.65 4.63
CA ILE A 110 7.43 5.37 3.59
C ILE A 110 8.28 4.12 3.93
N SER A 111 8.46 3.84 5.22
CA SER A 111 9.34 2.76 5.70
C SER A 111 8.69 1.37 5.78
N VAL A 112 7.36 1.29 5.70
CA VAL A 112 6.58 0.05 5.76
C VAL A 112 6.62 -0.71 4.43
#